data_AF-A0A934MAJ5-F1
#
_entry.id   AF-A0A934MAJ5-F1
#
_cell.length_a   1.000
_cell.length_b   1.000
_cell.length_c   1.000
_cell.angle_alpha   90.00
_cell.angle_beta   90.00
_cell.angle_gamma   90.00
#
_symmetry.space_group_name_H-M   'P 1'
#
loop_
_entity.id
_entity.type
_entity.pdbx_description
1 polymer ?
#
loop_
_entity_poly.entity_id
_entity_poly.type
_entity_poly.pdbx_seq_one_letter_code
_entity_poly.pdbx_strand_id
1 'polypeptide(L)'
;MVDKIPVRDMARSLGPKAVGQPITRPTESVPVQAWITDARGRDVLVTGEAVAWSPRAGYVHYADEHGREGYVWVWASAITRR
;
A
#
# COMPACT_ATOMS: atom_id res chain seq x y z
N MET A 1 15.92 -14.33 -1.37
CA MET A 1 14.78 -14.76 -0.53
C MET A 1 14.12 -13.47 -0.05
N VAL A 2 12.96 -13.12 -0.59
CA VAL A 2 12.26 -11.89 -0.17
C VAL A 2 11.60 -12.19 1.16
N ASP A 3 11.97 -11.44 2.20
CA ASP A 3 11.39 -11.61 3.52
C ASP A 3 10.07 -10.83 3.59
N LYS A 4 8.98 -11.53 3.90
CA LYS A 4 7.64 -10.93 3.97
C LYS A 4 7.45 -10.30 5.35
N ILE A 5 6.80 -9.13 5.41
CA ILE A 5 6.43 -8.54 6.69
C ILE A 5 5.52 -9.54 7.46
N PRO A 6 5.89 -9.96 8.68
CA PRO A 6 5.03 -10.80 9.51
C PRO A 6 3.65 -10.15 9.68
N VAL A 7 2.57 -10.94 9.71
CA VAL A 7 1.19 -10.41 9.77
C VAL A 7 0.98 -9.39 10.88
N ARG A 8 1.63 -9.58 12.04
CA ARG A 8 1.56 -8.66 13.19
C ARG A 8 2.21 -7.29 12.91
N ASP A 9 3.17 -7.24 11.99
CA ASP A 9 3.93 -6.06 11.62
C ASP A 9 3.38 -5.38 10.36
N MET A 10 2.37 -5.95 9.71
CA MET A 10 1.79 -5.39 8.48
C MET A 10 1.13 -4.04 8.75
N ALA A 11 1.22 -3.16 7.75
CA ALA A 11 0.47 -1.92 7.77
C ALA A 11 -1.04 -2.18 7.83
N ARG A 12 -1.76 -1.28 8.49
CA ARG A 12 -3.22 -1.33 8.54
C ARG A 12 -3.77 -1.03 7.15
N SER A 13 -4.40 -2.04 6.56
CA SER A 13 -5.03 -1.94 5.24
C SER A 13 -6.47 -1.51 5.36
N LEU A 14 -6.95 -0.72 4.39
CA LEU A 14 -8.37 -0.50 4.19
C LEU A 14 -9.10 -1.83 3.97
N GLY A 15 -10.28 -1.96 4.58
CA GLY A 15 -11.17 -3.10 4.37
C GLY A 15 -11.94 -3.00 3.04
N PRO A 16 -12.55 -4.10 2.55
CA PRO A 16 -13.16 -4.16 1.22
C PRO A 16 -14.22 -3.09 0.93
N LYS A 17 -15.04 -2.74 1.94
CA LYS A 17 -16.07 -1.69 1.81
C LYS A 17 -15.48 -0.31 1.55
N ALA A 18 -14.32 -0.01 2.14
CA ALA A 18 -13.63 1.27 1.97
C ALA A 18 -12.89 1.34 0.62
N VAL A 19 -12.32 0.21 0.18
CA VAL A 19 -11.67 0.08 -1.13
C VAL A 19 -12.65 0.40 -2.25
N GLY A 20 -13.87 -0.16 -2.21
CA GLY A 20 -14.88 0.08 -3.24
C GLY A 20 -14.57 -0.58 -4.58
N GLN A 21 -15.33 -0.21 -5.62
CA GLN A 21 -15.28 -0.80 -6.98
C GLN A 21 -15.47 0.32 -8.04
N PRO A 22 -15.06 0.10 -9.30
CA PRO A 22 -14.33 -1.06 -9.82
C PRO A 22 -12.84 -1.07 -9.41
N ILE A 23 -12.21 -2.24 -9.46
CA ILE A 23 -10.76 -2.39 -9.28
C ILE A 23 -10.06 -2.47 -10.64
N THR A 24 -9.19 -1.52 -10.90
CA THR A 24 -8.27 -1.50 -12.04
C THR A 24 -6.96 -2.18 -11.65
N ARG A 25 -6.43 -3.02 -12.53
CA ARG A 25 -5.10 -3.62 -12.42
C ARG A 25 -4.32 -3.26 -13.68
N PRO A 26 -3.27 -2.42 -13.58
CA PRO A 26 -2.45 -2.12 -14.74
C PRO A 26 -1.59 -3.32 -15.12
N THR A 27 -1.11 -3.34 -16.36
CA THR A 27 -0.11 -4.31 -16.83
C THR A 27 1.27 -4.06 -16.22
N GLU A 28 1.59 -2.80 -15.93
CA GLU A 28 2.82 -2.37 -15.27
C GLU A 28 2.48 -1.64 -13.98
N SER A 29 3.25 -1.89 -12.92
CA SER A 29 3.08 -1.20 -11.65
C SER A 29 3.50 0.26 -11.78
N VAL A 30 2.88 1.14 -10.99
CA VAL A 30 3.13 2.59 -11.06
C VAL A 30 3.96 3.03 -9.85
N PRO A 31 5.16 3.61 -10.02
CA PRO A 31 5.94 4.13 -8.90
C PRO A 31 5.19 5.21 -8.13
N VAL A 32 5.11 5.06 -6.81
CA VAL A 32 4.39 5.97 -5.92
C VAL A 32 5.13 6.21 -4.61
N GLN A 33 4.76 7.28 -3.92
CA GLN A 33 4.90 7.38 -2.48
C GLN A 33 3.52 7.27 -1.83
N ALA A 34 3.46 6.56 -0.70
CA ALA A 34 2.22 6.36 0.03
C ALA A 34 2.43 6.60 1.52
N TRP A 35 1.49 7.29 2.14
CA TRP A 35 1.35 7.29 3.60
C TRP A 35 0.63 6.02 4.03
N ILE A 36 1.26 5.27 4.93
CA ILE A 36 0.70 4.04 5.51
C ILE A 36 0.67 4.19 7.03
N THR A 37 -0.28 3.52 7.68
CA THR A 37 -0.25 3.38 9.15
C THR A 37 0.39 2.04 9.48
N ASP A 38 1.56 2.05 10.13
CA ASP A 38 2.28 0.85 10.51
C ASP A 38 1.55 0.04 11.62
N ALA A 39 2.08 -1.14 11.95
CA ALA A 39 1.51 -1.98 13.01
C ALA A 39 1.49 -1.32 14.41
N ARG A 40 2.34 -0.31 14.64
CA ARG A 40 2.41 0.48 15.88
C ARG A 40 1.44 1.67 15.87
N GLY A 41 0.70 1.87 14.78
CA GLY A 41 -0.25 2.97 14.62
C GLY A 41 0.41 4.30 14.23
N ARG A 42 1.65 4.28 13.73
CA ARG A 42 2.35 5.47 13.25
C ARG A 42 2.11 5.66 11.76
N ASP A 43 1.90 6.90 11.34
CA ASP A 43 1.84 7.23 9.93
C ASP A 43 3.26 7.44 9.39
N VAL A 44 3.64 6.65 8.38
CA VAL A 44 4.97 6.66 7.77
C VAL A 44 4.84 6.78 6.26
N LEU A 45 5.77 7.53 5.66
CA LEU A 45 5.84 7.68 4.21
C LEU A 45 6.75 6.58 3.64
N VAL A 46 6.19 5.76 2.75
CA VAL A 46 6.94 4.71 2.05
C VAL A 46 7.04 5.02 0.56
N THR A 47 8.10 4.52 -0.06
CA THR A 47 8.18 4.42 -1.53
C THR A 47 7.73 3.02 -1.92
N GLY A 48 7.01 2.90 -3.02
CA GLY A 48 6.50 1.62 -3.48
C GLY A 48 5.91 1.72 -4.87
N GLU A 49 5.10 0.73 -5.21
CA GLU A 49 4.45 0.62 -6.50
C GLU A 49 2.96 0.39 -6.33
N ALA A 50 2.13 1.19 -6.99
CA ALA A 50 0.70 0.97 -7.08
C ALA A 50 0.42 -0.13 -8.12
N VAL A 51 -0.08 -1.27 -7.63
CA VAL A 51 -0.32 -2.49 -8.42
C VAL A 51 -1.80 -2.74 -8.70
N ALA A 52 -2.70 -2.03 -8.02
CA ALA A 52 -4.12 -1.96 -8.32
C ALA A 52 -4.72 -0.67 -7.73
N TRP A 53 -5.88 -0.23 -8.22
CA TRP A 53 -6.61 0.89 -7.60
C TRP A 53 -8.11 0.83 -7.88
N SER A 54 -8.86 1.51 -7.02
CA SER A 54 -10.24 1.93 -7.26
C SER A 54 -10.28 3.46 -7.37
N PRO A 55 -11.45 4.08 -7.63
CA PRO A 55 -11.58 5.54 -7.54
C PRO A 55 -11.26 6.12 -6.15
N ARG A 56 -11.24 5.30 -5.09
CA ARG A 56 -11.10 5.76 -3.70
C ARG A 56 -9.81 5.32 -3.04
N ALA A 57 -9.17 4.26 -3.52
CA ALA A 57 -8.06 3.61 -2.84
C ALA A 57 -7.04 3.06 -3.83
N GLY A 58 -5.78 2.95 -3.41
CA GLY A 58 -4.73 2.27 -4.15
C GLY A 58 -4.15 1.10 -3.35
N TYR A 59 -3.83 0.03 -4.04
CA TYR A 59 -3.11 -1.12 -3.52
C TYR A 59 -1.63 -0.95 -3.82
N VAL A 60 -0.86 -0.77 -2.76
CA VAL A 60 0.56 -0.42 -2.85
C VAL A 60 1.38 -1.60 -2.37
N HIS A 61 2.31 -2.04 -3.22
CA HIS A 61 3.44 -2.88 -2.84
C HIS A 61 4.55 -1.96 -2.33
N TYR A 62 5.04 -2.19 -1.12
CA TYR A 62 6.05 -1.33 -0.48
C TYR A 62 7.10 -2.16 0.23
N ALA A 63 8.26 -1.55 0.46
CA ALA A 63 9.28 -2.05 1.37
C ALA A 63 9.29 -1.18 2.64
N ASP A 64 9.39 -1.81 3.81
CA ASP A 64 9.58 -1.10 5.07
C ASP A 64 11.05 -0.69 5.31
N GLU A 65 11.33 -0.02 6.44
CA GLU A 65 12.68 0.42 6.81
C GLU A 65 13.68 -0.74 7.00
N HIS A 66 13.19 -1.97 7.13
CA HIS A 66 13.99 -3.19 7.28
C HIS A 66 14.12 -3.97 5.96
N GLY A 67 13.65 -3.40 4.84
CA GLY A 67 13.70 -4.04 3.52
C GLY A 67 12.70 -5.20 3.37
N ARG A 68 11.71 -5.31 4.26
CA ARG A 68 10.67 -6.34 4.18
C ARG A 68 9.54 -5.86 3.28
N GLU A 69 9.04 -6.74 2.44
CA GLU A 69 7.98 -6.40 1.49
C GLU A 69 6.58 -6.62 2.08
N GLY A 70 5.70 -5.67 1.80
CA GLY A 70 4.30 -5.70 2.21
C GLY A 70 3.37 -5.15 1.14
N TYR A 71 2.09 -5.43 1.31
CA TYR A 71 1.04 -4.86 0.47
C TYR A 71 -0.05 -4.24 1.33
N VAL A 72 -0.57 -3.09 0.91
CA VAL A 72 -1.57 -2.35 1.68
C VAL A 72 -2.54 -1.60 0.79
N TRP A 73 -3.82 -1.62 1.12
CA TRP A 73 -4.78 -0.68 0.57
C TRP A 73 -4.78 0.60 1.40
N VAL A 74 -4.58 1.74 0.75
CA VAL A 74 -4.67 3.07 1.36
C VAL A 74 -5.61 3.96 0.57
N TRP A 75 -6.07 5.05 1.18
CA TRP A 75 -6.89 6.04 0.47
C TRP A 75 -6.11 6.65 -0.69
N ALA A 76 -6.77 6.95 -1.80
CA ALA A 76 -6.13 7.56 -2.96
C ALA A 76 -5.47 8.90 -2.61
N SER A 77 -6.03 9.64 -1.64
CA SER A 77 -5.46 10.88 -1.10
C SER A 77 -4.16 10.69 -0.31
N ALA A 78 -3.84 9.46 0.09
CA ALA A 78 -2.59 9.13 0.77
C ALA A 78 -1.47 8.77 -0.22
N ILE A 79 -1.74 8.80 -1.53
CA ILE A 79 -0.81 8.38 -2.58
C ILE A 79 -0.41 9.59 -3.42
N THR A 80 0.90 9.75 -3.62
CA THR A 80 1.50 10.69 -4.56
C THR A 80 2.22 9.91 -5.65
N ARG A 81 1.89 10.17 -6.92
CA ARG A 81 2.64 9.60 -8.05
C ARG A 81 4.03 10.25 -8.13
N ARG A 82 5.04 9.43 -8.44
CA ARG A 82 6.38 9.92 -8.77
C ARG A 82 6.55 10.16 -10.26
#